data_AF-A0A6J5KEX6-F1
#
_entry.id   AF-A0A6J5KEX6-F1
#
_cell.length_a   1.000
_cell.length_b   1.000
_cell.length_c   1.000
_cell.angle_alpha   90.00
_cell.angle_beta   90.00
_cell.angle_gamma   90.00
#
_symmetry.space_group_name_H-M   'P 1'
#
loop_
_entity.id
_entity.type
_entity.pdbx_description
1 polymer ?
#
loop_
_entity_poly.entity_id
_entity_poly.type
_entity_poly.pdbx_seq_one_letter_code
_entity_poly.pdbx_strand_id
1 'polypeptide(L)'
;MKRLVVSALLASCLVQISAPAAAQTVSDQCFAIGDIAGQVASWRAHKKTKAEALNQAAKYYRDDADRRTFAGIIQKIYAPNAPRMTPDQASMAFTSDCVNARKERASAH
;
A
#
# COMPACT_ATOMS: atom_id res chain seq x y z
N MET A 1 -22.16 13.45 63.80
CA MET A 1 -21.96 11.99 63.70
C MET A 1 -22.07 11.60 62.23
N LYS A 2 -20.96 11.29 61.53
CA LYS A 2 -20.55 9.93 61.07
C LYS A 2 -21.67 9.26 60.24
N ARG A 3 -21.55 9.01 58.92
CA ARG A 3 -20.61 8.04 58.27
C ARG A 3 -20.65 8.08 56.73
N LEU A 4 -19.44 7.96 56.13
CA LEU A 4 -19.00 7.07 55.02
C LEU A 4 -19.54 7.34 53.59
N VAL A 5 -18.72 7.88 52.66
CA VAL A 5 -17.70 7.21 51.79
C VAL A 5 -18.29 6.16 50.85
N VAL A 6 -18.33 6.45 49.54
CA VAL A 6 -17.98 5.56 48.41
C VAL A 6 -17.59 6.50 47.24
N SER A 7 -16.31 6.77 47.01
CA SER A 7 -15.38 6.03 46.14
C SER A 7 -15.78 6.01 44.66
N ALA A 8 -14.97 6.74 43.87
CA ALA A 8 -14.57 6.44 42.50
C ALA A 8 -15.65 5.91 41.55
N LEU A 9 -16.29 6.84 40.81
CA LEU A 9 -16.76 6.50 39.47
C LEU A 9 -15.53 6.36 38.58
N LEU A 10 -15.12 5.10 38.45
CA LEU A 10 -14.17 4.57 37.49
C LEU A 10 -14.31 5.32 36.16
N ALA A 11 -13.22 5.95 35.76
CA ALA A 11 -12.98 6.23 34.35
C ALA A 11 -13.11 4.90 33.62
N SER A 12 -14.27 4.67 33.02
CA SER A 12 -14.43 3.67 31.96
C SER A 12 -13.62 4.19 30.79
N CYS A 13 -12.30 4.04 30.89
CA CYS A 13 -11.44 3.97 29.74
C CYS A 13 -11.98 2.78 28.98
N LEU A 14 -12.82 3.06 27.98
CA LEU A 14 -13.19 2.09 26.97
C LEU A 14 -11.85 1.53 26.51
N VAL A 15 -11.56 0.30 26.93
CA VAL A 15 -10.60 -0.53 26.24
C VAL A 15 -11.21 -0.65 24.85
N GLN A 16 -10.87 0.29 23.98
CA GLN A 16 -10.92 0.09 22.56
C GLN A 16 -10.03 -1.13 22.39
N ILE A 17 -10.68 -2.28 22.28
CA ILE A 17 -10.09 -3.44 21.65
C ILE A 17 -9.84 -2.97 20.23
N SER A 18 -8.71 -2.29 20.04
CA SER A 18 -8.07 -2.13 18.76
C SER A 18 -7.75 -3.56 18.39
N ALA A 19 -8.70 -4.24 17.74
CA ALA A 19 -8.40 -5.42 16.95
C ALA A 19 -7.10 -5.08 16.23
N PRO A 20 -6.06 -5.92 16.32
CA PRO A 20 -4.78 -5.61 15.73
C PRO A 20 -5.10 -5.16 14.32
N ALA A 21 -4.80 -3.90 13.99
CA ALA A 21 -5.01 -3.38 12.67
C ALA A 21 -4.22 -4.35 11.79
N ALA A 22 -4.93 -5.28 11.15
CA ALA A 22 -4.31 -6.29 10.32
C ALA A 22 -3.42 -5.47 9.40
N ALA A 23 -2.11 -5.71 9.44
CA ALA A 23 -1.17 -4.94 8.65
C ALA A 23 -1.62 -5.12 7.20
N GLN A 24 -2.40 -4.16 6.71
CA GLN A 24 -3.07 -4.26 5.43
C GLN A 24 -1.92 -4.29 4.43
N THR A 25 -1.80 -5.41 3.72
CA THR A 25 -0.69 -5.61 2.80
C THR A 25 -0.73 -4.50 1.76
N VAL A 26 0.44 -4.16 1.19
CA VAL A 26 0.48 -3.17 0.10
C VAL A 26 -0.49 -3.56 -1.01
N SER A 27 -0.62 -4.86 -1.27
CA SER A 27 -1.51 -5.40 -2.29
C SER A 27 -3.00 -5.06 -2.08
N ASP A 28 -3.42 -4.75 -0.84
CA ASP A 28 -4.81 -4.43 -0.50
C ASP A 28 -5.13 -2.93 -0.61
N GLN A 29 -4.11 -2.07 -0.72
CA GLN A 29 -4.24 -0.62 -0.68
C GLN A 29 -3.86 0.04 -2.00
N CYS A 30 -4.85 0.53 -2.75
CA CYS A 30 -4.62 1.17 -4.05
C CYS A 30 -3.71 2.39 -3.97
N PHE A 31 -3.73 3.14 -2.86
CA PHE A 31 -2.83 4.26 -2.64
C PHE A 31 -1.37 3.80 -2.50
N ALA A 32 -1.10 2.74 -1.74
CA ALA A 32 0.24 2.17 -1.61
C ALA A 32 0.78 1.64 -2.95
N ILE A 33 -0.10 1.05 -3.77
CA ILE A 33 0.23 0.67 -5.16
C ILE A 33 0.65 1.88 -5.99
N GLY A 34 -0.06 3.02 -5.84
CA GLY A 34 0.31 4.30 -6.45
C GLY A 34 1.68 4.80 -6.02
N ASP A 35 1.94 4.88 -4.71
CA ASP A 35 3.23 5.35 -4.18
C ASP A 35 4.41 4.52 -4.70
N ILE A 36 4.22 3.20 -4.78
CA ILE A 36 5.22 2.29 -5.35
C ILE A 36 5.42 2.56 -6.85
N ALA A 37 4.35 2.76 -7.61
CA ALA A 37 4.47 3.10 -9.01
C ALA A 37 5.23 4.42 -9.22
N GLY A 38 4.97 5.42 -8.39
CA GLY A 38 5.72 6.68 -8.40
C GLY A 38 7.20 6.47 -8.08
N GLN A 39 7.53 5.68 -7.06
CA GLN A 39 8.90 5.33 -6.71
C GLN A 39 9.62 4.59 -7.86
N VAL A 40 8.98 3.60 -8.47
CA VAL A 40 9.56 2.81 -9.56
C VAL A 40 9.74 3.65 -10.83
N ALA A 41 8.80 4.57 -11.12
CA ALA A 41 8.93 5.53 -12.21
C ALA A 41 10.11 6.49 -11.97
N SER A 42 10.29 6.98 -10.74
CA SER A 42 11.47 7.75 -10.35
C SER A 42 12.76 6.96 -10.59
N TRP A 43 12.82 5.69 -10.19
CA TRP A 43 13.98 4.84 -10.47
C TRP A 43 14.31 4.75 -11.97
N ARG A 44 13.28 4.55 -12.82
CA ARG A 44 13.46 4.49 -14.27
C ARG A 44 13.96 5.83 -14.82
N ALA A 45 13.44 6.95 -14.32
CA ALA A 45 13.89 8.30 -14.68
C ALA A 45 15.37 8.53 -14.29
N HIS A 46 15.80 7.96 -13.16
CA HIS A 46 17.19 7.95 -12.70
C HIS A 46 18.02 6.79 -13.24
N LYS A 47 17.63 6.21 -14.39
CA LYS A 47 18.39 5.21 -15.16
C LYS A 47 18.65 3.88 -14.45
N LYS A 48 17.96 3.59 -13.34
CA LYS A 48 17.97 2.24 -12.76
C LYS A 48 17.41 1.27 -13.80
N THR A 49 18.02 0.11 -13.96
CA THR A 49 17.54 -0.94 -14.88
C THR A 49 16.40 -1.74 -14.26
N LYS A 50 15.64 -2.46 -15.10
CA LYS A 50 14.59 -3.38 -14.63
C LYS A 50 15.14 -4.41 -13.63
N ALA A 51 16.32 -4.97 -13.91
CA ALA A 51 16.96 -5.95 -13.05
C ALA A 51 17.35 -5.36 -11.68
N GLU A 52 17.94 -4.16 -11.66
CA GLU A 52 18.27 -3.48 -10.41
C GLU A 52 17.01 -3.09 -9.61
N ALA A 53 15.92 -2.70 -10.27
CA ALA A 53 14.65 -2.42 -9.62
C ALA A 53 14.06 -3.69 -8.96
N LEU A 54 14.08 -4.83 -9.66
CA LEU A 54 13.62 -6.11 -9.11
C LEU A 54 14.47 -6.56 -7.92
N ASN A 55 15.80 -6.44 -8.04
CA ASN A 55 16.72 -6.77 -6.96
C ASN A 55 16.54 -5.85 -5.75
N GLN A 56 16.26 -4.56 -5.97
CA GLN A 56 15.96 -3.63 -4.89
C GLN A 56 14.65 -4.00 -4.18
N ALA A 57 13.58 -4.26 -4.94
CA ALA A 57 12.28 -4.65 -4.38
C ALA A 57 12.38 -5.93 -3.52
N ALA A 58 13.14 -6.93 -3.99
CA ALA A 58 13.34 -8.18 -3.27
C ALA A 58 14.04 -8.03 -1.91
N LYS A 59 14.77 -6.92 -1.66
CA LYS A 59 15.43 -6.67 -0.38
C LYS A 59 14.46 -6.16 0.71
N TYR A 60 13.44 -5.41 0.31
CA TYR A 60 12.58 -4.67 1.26
C TYR A 60 11.21 -5.31 1.47
N TYR A 61 10.67 -6.01 0.46
CA TYR A 61 9.36 -6.65 0.56
C TYR A 61 9.54 -8.15 0.79
N ARG A 62 9.10 -8.63 1.96
CA ARG A 62 9.24 -10.03 2.38
C ARG A 62 7.97 -10.85 2.17
N ASP A 63 6.81 -10.22 2.25
CA ASP A 63 5.54 -10.88 1.97
C ASP A 63 5.40 -11.20 0.47
N ASP A 64 4.91 -12.39 0.14
CA ASP A 64 4.84 -12.87 -1.23
C ASP A 64 3.80 -12.12 -2.08
N ALA A 65 2.69 -11.66 -1.48
CA ALA A 65 1.69 -10.87 -2.20
C ALA A 65 2.25 -9.48 -2.55
N ASP A 66 2.94 -8.85 -1.61
CA ASP A 66 3.59 -7.56 -1.83
C ASP A 66 4.74 -7.66 -2.84
N ARG A 67 5.56 -8.72 -2.77
CA ARG A 67 6.61 -8.98 -3.76
C ARG A 67 6.05 -9.13 -5.17
N ARG A 68 4.96 -9.89 -5.33
CA ARG A 68 4.29 -10.05 -6.64
C ARG A 68 3.73 -8.74 -7.15
N THR A 69 3.10 -7.95 -6.28
CA THR A 69 2.56 -6.63 -6.61
C THR A 69 3.66 -5.70 -7.12
N PHE A 70 4.75 -5.59 -6.36
CA PHE A 70 5.88 -4.73 -6.71
C PHE A 70 6.54 -5.18 -8.02
N ALA A 71 6.77 -6.49 -8.19
CA ALA A 71 7.32 -7.05 -9.42
C ALA A 71 6.42 -6.76 -10.64
N GLY A 72 5.10 -6.87 -10.49
CA GLY A 72 4.13 -6.54 -11.53
C GLY A 72 4.19 -5.06 -11.94
N ILE A 73 4.29 -4.15 -10.96
CA ILE A 73 4.45 -2.71 -11.21
C ILE A 73 5.76 -2.43 -11.97
N ILE A 74 6.88 -3.01 -11.53
CA ILE A 74 8.17 -2.90 -12.24
C ILE A 74 8.04 -3.41 -13.67
N GLN A 75 7.42 -4.57 -13.88
CA GLN A 75 7.25 -5.11 -15.23
C GLN A 75 6.46 -4.18 -16.14
N LYS A 76 5.36 -3.61 -15.65
CA LYS A 76 4.55 -2.63 -16.41
C LYS A 76 5.34 -1.36 -16.72
N ILE A 77 6.00 -0.74 -15.74
CA ILE A 77 6.74 0.52 -15.93
C ILE A 77 7.96 0.36 -16.85
N TYR A 78 8.61 -0.80 -16.83
CA TYR A 78 9.80 -1.08 -17.66
C TYR A 78 9.50 -1.82 -18.96
N ALA A 79 8.23 -2.03 -19.33
CA ALA A 79 7.92 -2.69 -20.59
C ALA A 79 8.48 -1.86 -21.78
N PRO A 80 8.96 -2.51 -22.87
CA PRO A 80 9.65 -1.83 -23.97
C PRO A 80 8.88 -0.64 -24.57
N ASN A 81 7.55 -0.76 -24.63
CA ASN A 81 6.65 0.26 -25.20
C ASN A 81 5.84 1.01 -24.13
N ALA A 82 6.20 0.87 -22.85
CA ALA A 82 5.51 1.60 -21.78
C ALA A 82 5.81 3.10 -21.87
N PRO A 83 4.78 3.97 -21.78
CA PRO A 83 4.98 5.41 -21.75
C PRO A 83 5.94 5.80 -20.62
N ARG A 84 6.78 6.81 -20.86
CA ARG A 84 7.61 7.40 -19.80
C ARG A 84 6.74 8.37 -19.01
N MET A 85 6.37 7.95 -17.82
CA MET A 85 5.59 8.76 -16.88
C MET A 85 6.51 9.42 -15.85
N THR A 86 6.12 10.62 -15.38
CA THR A 86 6.67 11.18 -14.14
C THR A 86 6.24 10.33 -12.94
N PRO A 87 6.89 10.45 -11.76
CA PRO A 87 6.45 9.78 -10.54
C PRO A 87 4.97 10.01 -10.21
N ASP A 88 4.50 11.25 -10.31
CA ASP A 88 3.10 11.60 -10.01
C ASP A 88 2.13 10.99 -11.03
N GLN A 89 2.48 11.03 -12.31
CA GLN A 89 1.68 10.40 -13.37
C GLN A 89 1.55 8.89 -13.15
N ALA A 90 2.65 8.22 -12.80
CA ALA A 90 2.64 6.79 -12.51
C ALA A 90 1.80 6.48 -11.25
N SER A 91 1.95 7.27 -10.19
CA SER A 91 1.18 7.09 -8.96
C SER A 91 -0.33 7.21 -9.21
N MET A 92 -0.75 8.27 -9.90
CA MET A 92 -2.16 8.48 -10.23
C MET A 92 -2.72 7.38 -11.15
N ALA A 93 -1.99 7.02 -12.22
CA ALA A 93 -2.45 6.01 -13.16
C ALA A 93 -2.65 4.64 -12.50
N PHE A 94 -1.67 4.17 -11.72
CA PHE A 94 -1.76 2.88 -11.05
C PHE A 94 -2.79 2.86 -9.91
N THR A 95 -2.95 3.98 -9.20
CA THR A 95 -4.03 4.12 -8.20
C THR A 95 -5.39 4.00 -8.86
N SER A 96 -5.61 4.75 -9.96
CA SER A 96 -6.85 4.72 -10.73
C SER A 96 -7.17 3.32 -11.26
N ASP A 97 -6.19 2.65 -11.87
CA ASP A 97 -6.32 1.28 -12.36
C ASP A 97 -6.73 0.31 -11.24
N CYS A 98 -6.10 0.40 -10.07
CA CYS A 98 -6.44 -0.44 -8.92
C CYS A 98 -7.87 -0.19 -8.44
N VAL A 99 -8.27 1.08 -8.31
CA VAL A 99 -9.63 1.45 -7.86
C VAL A 99 -10.67 0.92 -8.84
N ASN A 100 -10.44 1.08 -10.15
CA ASN A 100 -11.38 0.62 -11.18
C ASN A 100 -11.47 -0.91 -11.20
N ALA A 101 -10.35 -1.63 -11.16
CA ALA A 101 -10.33 -3.09 -11.10
C ALA A 101 -11.07 -3.63 -9.87
N ARG A 102 -11.00 -2.95 -8.72
CA ARG A 102 -11.77 -3.32 -7.52
C ARG A 102 -13.27 -3.07 -7.68
N LYS A 103 -13.67 -1.96 -8.30
CA LYS A 103 -15.09 -1.68 -8.59
C LYS A 103 -15.67 -2.72 -9.52
N GLU A 104 -14.97 -3.08 -10.60
CA GLU A 104 -15.41 -4.11 -11.54
C GLU A 104 -15.59 -5.47 -10.85
N ARG A 105 -14.65 -5.87 -9.98
CA ARG A 105 -14.78 -7.11 -9.18
C ARG A 105 -15.97 -7.06 -8.23
N ALA A 106 -16.22 -5.91 -7.61
CA ALA A 106 -17.36 -5.74 -6.70
C ALA A 106 -18.72 -5.74 -7.45
N SER A 107 -18.75 -5.33 -8.71
CA SER A 107 -19.97 -5.37 -9.55
C SER A 107 -20.21 -6.72 -10.24
N ALA A 108 -19.21 -7.61 -10.25
CA ALA A 108 -19.29 -8.97 -10.81
C ALA A 108 -19.64 -10.03 -9.74
N HIS A 109 -19.93 -9.61 -8.51
CA HIS A 109 -20.37 -10.43 -7.38
C HIS A 109 -21.72 -9.93 -6.87
#